data_AF-A0A9E3FI01-F1
#
_entry.id   AF-A0A9E3FI01-F1
#
_cell.length_a   1.000
_cell.length_b   1.000
_cell.length_c   1.000
_cell.angle_alpha   90.00
_cell.angle_beta   90.00
_cell.angle_gamma   90.00
#
_symmetry.space_group_name_H-M   'P 1'
#
loop_
_entity.id
_entity.type
_entity.pdbx_description
1 polymer ?
#
loop_
_entity_poly.entity_id
_entity_poly.type
_entity_poly.pdbx_seq_one_letter_code
_entity_poly.pdbx_strand_id
1 'polypeptide(L)'
;MWSALKFLLDRASADAWQLIVAVALCLLFPALAALALWPAGEAGVGLRLLKGFGVFWVSVFVVYLVAAWVQRRLRVDLYSHPDAFVLSNLLASGALMLGWTAFAALSVQGAAAAAGLWLKGALYLLGLLSGVVACQVLGSFYTGHVYRLACLVVACAGFILFAAWPAPARAAFGWLF
;
A
#
# COMPACT_ATOMS: atom_id res chain seq x y z
N MET A 1 12.68 7.74 36.11
CA MET A 1 11.75 8.64 35.38
C MET A 1 12.34 9.12 34.04
N TRP A 2 13.57 9.65 34.01
CA TRP A 2 14.24 10.11 32.78
C TRP A 2 14.36 9.03 31.67
N SER A 3 14.73 7.80 32.01
CA SER A 3 14.88 6.71 31.03
C SER A 3 13.56 6.32 30.35
N ALA A 4 12.43 6.42 31.07
CA ALA A 4 11.11 6.14 30.50
C ALA A 4 10.64 7.26 29.56
N LEU A 5 10.91 8.52 29.91
CA LEU A 5 10.61 9.66 29.04
C LEU A 5 11.44 9.61 27.74
N LYS A 6 12.74 9.32 27.85
CA LYS A 6 13.62 9.17 26.70
C LYS A 6 13.16 8.03 25.77
N PHE A 7 12.80 6.88 26.34
CA PHE A 7 12.24 5.76 25.57
C PHE A 7 10.96 6.13 24.81
N LEU A 8 10.05 6.89 25.43
CA LEU A 8 8.83 7.36 24.76
C LEU A 8 9.14 8.36 23.63
N LEU A 9 10.11 9.25 23.83
CA LEU A 9 10.56 10.22 22.82
C LEU A 9 11.24 9.54 21.62
N ASP A 10 12.09 8.55 21.89
CA ASP A 10 12.78 7.76 20.87
C ASP A 10 11.77 6.93 20.06
N ARG A 11 10.71 6.39 20.70
CA ARG A 11 9.65 5.67 20.00
C ARG A 11 8.77 6.58 19.14
N ALA A 12 8.37 7.74 19.68
CA ALA A 12 7.57 8.71 18.93
C ALA A 12 8.34 9.26 17.72
N SER A 13 9.65 9.48 17.84
CA SER A 13 10.49 9.93 16.72
C SER A 13 10.67 8.84 15.67
N ALA A 14 10.75 7.56 16.06
CA ALA A 14 10.80 6.44 15.12
C ALA A 14 9.50 6.31 14.29
N ASP A 15 8.34 6.46 14.93
CA ASP A 15 7.04 6.39 14.24
C ASP A 15 6.85 7.59 13.28
N ALA A 16 7.21 8.79 13.73
CA ALA A 16 7.21 9.99 12.89
C ALA A 16 8.14 9.85 11.69
N TRP A 17 9.33 9.28 11.88
CA TRP A 17 10.28 9.01 10.80
C TRP A 17 9.74 8.04 9.77
N GLN A 18 9.07 6.96 10.20
CA GLN A 18 8.43 6.02 9.29
C GLN A 18 7.35 6.68 8.44
N LEU A 19 6.55 7.56 9.04
CA LEU A 19 5.53 8.32 8.32
C LEU A 19 6.17 9.22 7.25
N ILE A 20 7.23 9.96 7.60
CA ILE A 20 7.97 10.82 6.66
C ILE A 20 8.53 9.99 5.50
N VAL A 21 9.15 8.85 5.79
CA VAL A 21 9.68 7.94 4.77
C VAL A 21 8.57 7.40 3.86
N ALA A 22 7.42 7.02 4.43
CA ALA A 22 6.28 6.53 3.64
C ALA A 22 5.73 7.62 2.71
N VAL A 23 5.56 8.84 3.20
CA VAL A 23 5.13 9.99 2.37
C VAL A 23 6.15 10.29 1.28
N ALA A 24 7.45 10.35 1.63
CA ALA A 24 8.51 10.60 0.67
C ALA A 24 8.54 9.54 -0.44
N LEU A 25 8.43 8.26 -0.09
CA LEU A 25 8.38 7.17 -1.08
C LEU A 25 7.13 7.26 -1.96
N CYS A 26 5.97 7.60 -1.41
CA CYS A 26 4.73 7.74 -2.19
C CYS A 26 4.77 8.89 -3.19
N LEU A 27 5.58 9.92 -2.94
CA LEU A 27 5.76 11.05 -3.86
C LEU A 27 6.89 10.80 -4.86
N LEU A 28 8.05 10.37 -4.37
CA LEU A 28 9.25 10.19 -5.17
C LEU A 28 9.13 9.00 -6.12
N PHE A 29 8.60 7.86 -5.67
CA PHE A 29 8.49 6.66 -6.51
C PHE A 29 7.69 6.89 -7.80
N PRO A 30 6.42 7.37 -7.75
CA PRO A 30 5.66 7.58 -8.98
C PRO A 30 6.20 8.73 -9.83
N ALA A 31 6.83 9.76 -9.22
CA ALA A 31 7.49 10.83 -9.96
C ALA A 31 8.71 10.30 -10.77
N LEU A 32 9.55 9.48 -10.13
CA LEU A 32 10.67 8.82 -10.80
C LEU A 32 10.18 7.81 -11.86
N ALA A 33 9.10 7.08 -11.58
CA ALA A 33 8.49 6.18 -12.56
C ALA A 33 7.95 6.94 -13.77
N ALA A 34 7.28 8.09 -13.57
CA ALA A 34 6.81 8.95 -14.65
C ALA A 34 7.98 9.46 -15.51
N LEU A 35 9.06 9.91 -14.87
CA LEU A 35 10.27 10.40 -15.55
C LEU A 35 10.96 9.28 -16.35
N ALA A 36 11.08 8.07 -15.77
CA ALA A 36 11.69 6.92 -16.42
C ALA A 36 10.87 6.39 -17.60
N LEU A 37 9.54 6.46 -17.53
CA LEU A 37 8.63 6.02 -18.59
C LEU A 37 8.34 7.11 -19.64
N TRP A 38 8.74 8.35 -19.39
CA TRP A 38 8.55 9.46 -20.30
C TRP A 38 9.09 9.24 -21.73
N PRO A 39 10.34 8.75 -21.93
CA PRO A 39 10.84 8.50 -23.29
C PRO A 39 10.05 7.42 -24.04
N ALA A 40 9.33 6.55 -23.32
CA ALA A 40 8.48 5.52 -23.90
C ALA A 40 7.03 5.98 -24.15
N GLY A 41 6.69 7.25 -23.85
CA GLY A 41 5.33 7.77 -23.97
C GLY A 41 4.37 7.34 -22.84
N GLU A 42 4.86 6.58 -21.85
CA GLU A 42 4.06 5.96 -20.80
C GLU A 42 4.14 6.70 -19.44
N ALA A 43 4.53 7.98 -19.45
CA ALA A 43 4.56 8.82 -18.23
C ALA A 43 3.21 8.86 -17.49
N GLY A 44 2.11 8.64 -18.21
CA GLY A 44 0.76 8.54 -17.65
C GLY A 44 0.63 7.46 -16.57
N VAL A 45 1.40 6.36 -16.64
CA VAL A 45 1.39 5.31 -15.61
C VAL A 45 1.86 5.85 -14.26
N GLY A 46 2.96 6.61 -14.24
CA GLY A 46 3.47 7.23 -13.01
C GLY A 46 2.47 8.23 -12.41
N LEU A 47 1.81 9.04 -13.24
CA LEU A 47 0.76 9.96 -12.78
C LEU A 47 -0.47 9.24 -12.22
N ARG A 48 -0.89 8.11 -12.84
CA ARG A 48 -1.97 7.26 -12.30
C ARG A 48 -1.57 6.69 -10.94
N LEU A 49 -0.36 6.19 -10.79
CA LEU A 49 0.15 5.69 -9.51
C LEU A 49 0.19 6.79 -8.44
N LEU A 50 0.64 8.00 -8.78
CA LEU A 50 0.64 9.14 -7.86
C LEU A 50 -0.77 9.48 -7.36
N LYS A 51 -1.75 9.58 -8.28
CA LYS A 51 -3.16 9.80 -7.93
C LYS A 51 -3.71 8.65 -7.09
N GLY A 52 -3.39 7.43 -7.47
CA GLY A 52 -3.73 6.21 -6.74
C GLY A 52 -3.23 6.28 -5.30
N PHE A 53 -1.97 6.65 -5.08
CA PHE A 53 -1.40 6.79 -3.74
C PHE A 53 -2.16 7.83 -2.91
N GLY A 54 -2.57 8.95 -3.51
CA GLY A 54 -3.43 9.93 -2.82
C GLY A 54 -4.74 9.32 -2.31
N VAL A 55 -5.45 8.59 -3.16
CA VAL A 55 -6.68 7.88 -2.78
C VAL A 55 -6.40 6.78 -1.75
N PHE A 56 -5.28 6.07 -1.89
CA PHE A 56 -4.88 5.02 -0.98
C PHE A 56 -4.61 5.56 0.42
N TRP A 57 -3.91 6.69 0.55
CA TRP A 57 -3.70 7.37 1.84
C TRP A 57 -5.01 7.71 2.54
N VAL A 58 -5.94 8.33 1.81
CA VAL A 58 -7.26 8.66 2.36
C VAL A 58 -8.01 7.39 2.79
N SER A 59 -7.96 6.34 1.98
CA SER A 59 -8.61 5.05 2.28
C SER A 59 -8.01 4.39 3.52
N VAL A 60 -6.69 4.35 3.63
CA VAL A 60 -5.98 3.81 4.80
C VAL A 60 -6.36 4.59 6.06
N PHE A 61 -6.36 5.93 5.98
CA PHE A 61 -6.73 6.79 7.11
C PHE A 61 -8.17 6.55 7.57
N VAL A 62 -9.13 6.51 6.64
CA VAL A 62 -10.54 6.25 6.95
C VAL A 62 -10.73 4.86 7.56
N VAL A 63 -10.18 3.82 6.92
CA VAL A 63 -10.29 2.44 7.43
C VAL A 63 -9.65 2.30 8.80
N TYR A 64 -8.50 2.94 9.03
CA TYR A 64 -7.85 2.95 10.34
C TYR A 64 -8.72 3.59 11.42
N LEU A 65 -9.33 4.75 11.14
CA LEU A 65 -10.25 5.40 12.07
C LEU A 65 -11.50 4.56 12.37
N VAL A 66 -12.09 3.94 11.34
CA VAL A 66 -13.24 3.04 11.50
C VAL A 66 -12.86 1.81 12.31
N ALA A 67 -11.73 1.16 12.01
CA ALA A 67 -11.23 0.01 12.75
C ALA A 67 -11.00 0.36 14.22
N ALA A 68 -10.33 1.49 14.50
CA ALA A 68 -10.12 1.98 15.86
C ALA A 68 -11.43 2.27 16.60
N TRP A 69 -12.42 2.85 15.90
CA TRP A 69 -13.74 3.11 16.47
C TRP A 69 -14.49 1.80 16.80
N VAL A 70 -14.50 0.84 15.88
CA VAL A 70 -15.13 -0.48 16.08
C VAL A 70 -14.45 -1.24 17.22
N GLN A 71 -13.12 -1.31 17.23
CA GLN A 71 -12.34 -1.97 18.29
C GLN A 71 -12.66 -1.38 19.67
N ARG A 72 -12.74 -0.04 19.79
CA ARG A 72 -13.14 0.63 21.04
C ARG A 72 -14.57 0.26 21.45
N ARG A 73 -15.52 0.23 20.50
CA ARG A 73 -16.92 -0.12 20.78
C ARG A 73 -17.08 -1.58 21.24
N LEU A 74 -16.31 -2.48 20.65
CA LEU A 74 -16.32 -3.90 20.99
C LEU A 74 -15.39 -4.26 22.15
N ARG A 75 -14.68 -3.28 22.73
CA ARG A 75 -13.66 -3.48 23.77
C ARG A 75 -12.59 -4.51 23.35
N VAL A 76 -12.29 -4.55 22.06
CA VAL A 76 -11.20 -5.35 21.52
C VAL A 76 -9.93 -4.52 21.67
N ASP A 77 -9.11 -4.89 22.62
CA ASP A 77 -7.80 -4.28 22.84
C ASP A 77 -6.72 -5.36 22.85
N LEU A 78 -5.46 -4.93 22.69
CA LEU A 78 -4.32 -5.83 22.61
C LEU A 78 -4.07 -6.63 23.90
N TYR A 79 -4.55 -6.16 25.05
CA TYR A 79 -4.28 -6.76 26.36
C TYR A 79 -5.37 -7.73 26.80
N SER A 80 -6.63 -7.48 26.42
CA SER A 80 -7.78 -8.31 26.76
C SER A 80 -8.11 -9.32 25.67
N HIS A 81 -7.98 -8.95 24.40
CA HIS A 81 -8.35 -9.78 23.24
C HIS A 81 -7.29 -9.69 22.13
N PRO A 82 -6.05 -10.15 22.40
CA PRO A 82 -4.93 -10.01 21.47
C PRO A 82 -5.20 -10.62 20.09
N ASP A 83 -5.81 -11.81 20.05
CA ASP A 83 -6.08 -12.51 18.78
C ASP A 83 -7.07 -11.75 17.90
N ALA A 84 -8.17 -11.24 18.49
CA ALA A 84 -9.17 -10.46 17.77
C ALA A 84 -8.59 -9.12 17.30
N PHE A 85 -7.73 -8.48 18.11
CA PHE A 85 -7.06 -7.25 17.74
C PHE A 85 -6.11 -7.48 16.55
N VAL A 86 -5.29 -8.52 16.59
CA VAL A 86 -4.36 -8.85 15.50
C VAL A 86 -5.11 -9.25 14.23
N LEU A 87 -6.14 -10.09 14.34
CA LEU A 87 -6.92 -10.54 13.18
C LEU A 87 -7.65 -9.38 12.50
N SER A 88 -8.28 -8.48 13.27
CA SER A 88 -8.99 -7.33 12.70
C SER A 88 -8.05 -6.38 11.94
N ASN A 89 -6.85 -6.13 12.47
CA ASN A 89 -5.84 -5.31 11.79
C ASN A 89 -5.25 -6.01 10.56
N LEU A 90 -5.06 -7.33 10.60
CA LEU A 90 -4.63 -8.12 9.44
C LEU A 90 -5.68 -8.09 8.33
N LEU A 91 -6.96 -8.23 8.66
CA LEU A 91 -8.05 -8.16 7.69
C LEU A 91 -8.15 -6.77 7.06
N ALA A 92 -8.09 -5.71 7.86
CA ALA A 92 -8.15 -4.34 7.36
C ALA A 92 -6.95 -4.00 6.45
N SER A 93 -5.73 -4.26 6.91
CA SER A 93 -4.52 -4.00 6.14
C SER A 93 -4.40 -4.89 4.89
N GLY A 94 -4.76 -6.17 5.00
CA GLY A 94 -4.78 -7.11 3.89
C GLY A 94 -5.79 -6.73 2.80
N ALA A 95 -7.01 -6.31 3.18
CA ALA A 95 -8.01 -5.85 2.23
C ALA A 95 -7.57 -4.57 1.50
N LEU A 96 -7.00 -3.60 2.21
CA LEU A 96 -6.41 -2.41 1.62
C LEU A 96 -5.28 -2.77 0.65
N MET A 97 -4.41 -3.70 1.03
CA MET A 97 -3.30 -4.15 0.18
C MET A 97 -3.79 -4.87 -1.08
N LEU A 98 -4.80 -5.72 -0.97
CA LEU A 98 -5.45 -6.35 -2.13
C LEU A 98 -6.04 -5.29 -3.08
N GLY A 99 -6.72 -4.29 -2.52
CA GLY A 99 -7.24 -3.16 -3.32
C GLY A 99 -6.12 -2.42 -4.07
N TRP A 100 -5.01 -2.14 -3.39
CA TRP A 100 -3.86 -1.50 -4.03
C TRP A 100 -3.26 -2.35 -5.16
N THR A 101 -3.04 -3.64 -4.91
CA THR A 101 -2.44 -4.53 -5.92
C THR A 101 -3.30 -4.68 -7.17
N ALA A 102 -4.63 -4.72 -7.01
CA ALA A 102 -5.57 -4.71 -8.13
C ALA A 102 -5.45 -3.41 -8.94
N PHE A 103 -5.45 -2.25 -8.27
CA PHE A 103 -5.28 -0.94 -8.91
C PHE A 103 -3.93 -0.83 -9.65
N ALA A 104 -2.85 -1.27 -9.02
CA ALA A 104 -1.51 -1.24 -9.60
C ALA A 104 -1.43 -2.13 -10.85
N ALA A 105 -1.99 -3.34 -10.79
CA ALA A 105 -2.03 -4.28 -11.93
C ALA A 105 -2.80 -3.69 -13.11
N LEU A 106 -3.96 -3.07 -12.88
CA LEU A 106 -4.73 -2.42 -13.94
C LEU A 106 -3.99 -1.21 -14.55
N SER A 107 -3.35 -0.41 -13.70
CA SER A 107 -2.60 0.78 -14.13
C SER A 107 -1.50 0.43 -15.12
N VAL A 108 -0.80 -0.68 -14.89
CA VAL A 108 0.32 -1.13 -15.74
C VAL A 108 -0.16 -1.95 -16.93
N GLN A 109 -1.25 -2.71 -16.82
CA GLN A 109 -1.77 -3.53 -17.92
C GLN A 109 -2.17 -2.71 -19.13
N GLY A 110 -2.78 -1.54 -18.92
CA GLY A 110 -3.19 -0.66 -20.02
C GLY A 110 -2.00 -0.24 -20.89
N ALA A 111 -0.89 0.15 -20.26
CA ALA A 111 0.36 0.51 -20.93
C ALA A 111 1.09 -0.71 -21.52
N ALA A 112 1.06 -1.84 -20.79
CA ALA A 112 1.76 -3.06 -21.16
C ALA A 112 1.17 -3.79 -22.38
N ALA A 113 -0.08 -3.50 -22.77
CA ALA A 113 -0.75 -4.19 -23.87
C ALA A 113 -0.13 -3.87 -25.24
N ALA A 114 0.34 -2.63 -25.45
CA ALA A 114 0.95 -2.18 -26.69
C ALA A 114 2.50 -2.11 -26.63
N ALA A 115 3.07 -2.39 -25.45
CA ALA A 115 4.51 -2.28 -25.20
C ALA A 115 5.31 -3.51 -25.67
N GLY A 116 6.54 -3.28 -26.12
CA GLY A 116 7.51 -4.37 -26.35
C GLY A 116 7.87 -5.13 -25.06
N LEU A 117 8.45 -6.32 -25.20
CA LEU A 117 8.72 -7.25 -24.09
C LEU A 117 9.49 -6.60 -22.92
N TRP A 118 10.52 -5.82 -23.22
CA TRP A 118 11.35 -5.13 -22.22
C TRP A 118 10.56 -4.10 -21.42
N LEU A 119 9.82 -3.23 -22.11
CA LEU A 119 9.01 -2.20 -21.48
C LEU A 119 7.86 -2.82 -20.67
N LYS A 120 7.25 -3.89 -21.19
CA LYS A 120 6.27 -4.70 -20.46
C LYS A 120 6.84 -5.23 -19.14
N GLY A 121 8.03 -5.82 -19.18
CA GLY A 121 8.73 -6.29 -17.98
C GLY A 121 8.97 -5.16 -16.97
N ALA A 122 9.44 -3.99 -17.43
CA ALA A 122 9.65 -2.82 -16.59
C ALA A 122 8.35 -2.31 -15.96
N LEU A 123 7.25 -2.26 -16.72
CA LEU A 123 5.94 -1.84 -16.23
C LEU A 123 5.40 -2.78 -15.13
N TYR A 124 5.50 -4.09 -15.32
CA TYR A 124 5.09 -5.04 -14.28
C TYR A 124 5.98 -4.96 -13.03
N LEU A 125 7.29 -4.77 -13.20
CA LEU A 125 8.20 -4.54 -12.08
C LEU A 125 7.84 -3.27 -11.30
N LEU A 126 7.51 -2.17 -12.00
CA LEU A 126 7.04 -0.94 -11.37
C LEU A 126 5.73 -1.16 -10.60
N GLY A 127 4.78 -1.90 -11.17
CA GLY A 127 3.55 -2.27 -10.47
C GLY A 127 3.82 -3.04 -9.17
N LEU A 128 4.71 -4.03 -9.22
CA LEU A 128 5.13 -4.80 -8.05
C LEU A 128 5.83 -3.93 -6.99
N LEU A 129 6.78 -3.09 -7.41
CA LEU A 129 7.50 -2.18 -6.52
C LEU A 129 6.56 -1.15 -5.88
N SER A 130 5.52 -0.70 -6.59
CA SER A 130 4.49 0.16 -6.02
C SER A 130 3.77 -0.52 -4.85
N GLY A 131 3.59 -1.84 -4.90
CA GLY A 131 3.06 -2.63 -3.79
C GLY A 131 3.99 -2.61 -2.57
N VAL A 132 5.29 -2.72 -2.79
CA VAL A 132 6.28 -2.60 -1.69
C VAL A 132 6.25 -1.21 -1.05
N VAL A 133 6.07 -0.15 -1.85
CA VAL A 133 5.90 1.21 -1.34
C VAL A 133 4.59 1.36 -0.55
N ALA A 134 3.48 0.80 -1.03
CA ALA A 134 2.21 0.78 -0.31
C ALA A 134 2.29 0.02 1.03
N CYS A 135 3.13 -1.01 1.14
CA CYS A 135 3.42 -1.66 2.41
C CYS A 135 4.04 -0.70 3.45
N GLN A 136 4.83 0.29 3.02
CA GLN A 136 5.38 1.30 3.94
C GLN A 136 4.30 2.24 4.47
N VAL A 137 3.32 2.60 3.63
CA VAL A 137 2.15 3.36 4.05
C VAL A 137 1.38 2.58 5.10
N LEU A 138 0.98 1.34 4.80
CA LEU A 138 0.27 0.49 5.77
C LEU A 138 1.09 0.27 7.04
N GLY A 139 2.41 0.09 6.91
CA GLY A 139 3.33 -0.09 8.03
C GLY A 139 3.49 1.12 8.95
N SER A 140 3.04 2.31 8.53
CA SER A 140 2.97 3.52 9.37
C SER A 140 1.70 3.59 10.23
N PHE A 141 0.63 2.86 9.86
CA PHE A 141 -0.62 2.78 10.63
C PHE A 141 -0.73 1.47 11.43
N TYR A 142 -0.33 0.36 10.82
CA TYR A 142 -0.38 -0.98 11.40
C TYR A 142 1.03 -1.40 11.81
N THR A 143 1.39 -1.08 13.06
CA THR A 143 2.74 -1.32 13.59
C THR A 143 2.93 -2.79 13.98
N GLY A 144 4.05 -3.38 13.55
CA GLY A 144 4.41 -4.77 13.88
C GLY A 144 4.93 -5.54 12.67
N HIS A 145 5.90 -6.43 12.91
CA HIS A 145 6.51 -7.24 11.84
C HIS A 145 5.52 -8.18 11.16
N VAL A 146 4.53 -8.71 11.90
CA VAL A 146 3.50 -9.61 11.36
C VAL A 146 2.69 -8.92 10.27
N TYR A 147 2.21 -7.70 10.51
CA TYR A 147 1.43 -6.95 9.53
C TYR A 147 2.26 -6.60 8.30
N ARG A 148 3.53 -6.19 8.49
CA ARG A 148 4.43 -5.87 7.38
C ARG A 148 4.69 -7.08 6.49
N LEU A 149 4.96 -8.23 7.09
CA LEU A 149 5.21 -9.47 6.36
C LEU A 149 3.94 -9.94 5.64
N ALA A 150 2.80 -9.93 6.32
CA ALA A 150 1.52 -10.27 5.70
C ALA A 150 1.19 -9.33 4.53
N CYS A 151 1.32 -8.01 4.71
CA CYS A 151 1.10 -7.04 3.65
C CYS A 151 2.06 -7.26 2.48
N LEU A 152 3.34 -7.55 2.74
CA LEU A 152 4.31 -7.82 1.67
C LEU A 152 3.95 -9.08 0.87
N VAL A 153 3.54 -10.16 1.55
CA VAL A 153 3.07 -11.39 0.90
C VAL A 153 1.83 -11.10 0.05
N VAL A 154 0.86 -10.38 0.61
CA VAL A 154 -0.35 -9.96 -0.12
C VAL A 154 -0.02 -9.02 -1.28
N ALA A 155 0.98 -8.15 -1.13
CA ALA A 155 1.45 -7.26 -2.18
C ALA A 155 1.93 -8.05 -3.40
N CYS A 156 2.84 -8.99 -3.15
CA CYS A 156 3.44 -9.79 -4.20
C CYS A 156 2.42 -10.75 -4.82
N ALA A 157 1.73 -11.54 -3.98
CA ALA A 157 0.78 -12.55 -4.45
C ALA A 157 -0.44 -11.89 -5.12
N GLY A 158 -0.99 -10.84 -4.53
CA GLY A 158 -2.11 -10.07 -5.09
C GLY A 158 -1.76 -9.43 -6.42
N PHE A 159 -0.59 -8.81 -6.53
CA PHE A 159 -0.16 -8.21 -7.79
C PHE A 159 -0.01 -9.27 -8.89
N ILE A 160 0.67 -10.39 -8.61
CA ILE A 160 0.83 -11.49 -9.57
C ILE A 160 -0.54 -12.03 -10.00
N LEU A 161 -1.45 -12.24 -9.04
CA LEU A 161 -2.80 -12.73 -9.29
C LEU A 161 -3.57 -11.78 -10.22
N PHE A 162 -3.62 -10.48 -9.91
CA PHE A 162 -4.37 -9.51 -10.71
C PHE A 162 -3.68 -9.17 -12.05
N ALA A 163 -2.36 -9.31 -12.12
CA ALA A 163 -1.62 -9.20 -13.37
C ALA A 163 -1.93 -10.36 -14.32
N ALA A 164 -2.06 -11.58 -13.80
CA ALA A 164 -2.39 -12.77 -14.58
C ALA A 164 -3.90 -12.87 -14.90
N TRP A 165 -4.76 -12.47 -13.96
CA TRP A 165 -6.21 -12.52 -14.10
C TRP A 165 -6.85 -11.17 -13.72
N PRO A 166 -6.99 -10.24 -14.68
CA PRO A 166 -7.47 -8.89 -14.39
C PRO A 166 -8.99 -8.76 -14.25
N ALA A 167 -9.77 -9.78 -14.63
CA ALA A 167 -11.23 -9.74 -14.56
C ALA A 167 -11.76 -9.35 -13.16
N PRO A 168 -11.29 -9.96 -12.04
CA PRO A 168 -11.70 -9.52 -10.70
C PRO A 168 -11.27 -8.09 -10.37
N ALA A 169 -10.08 -7.66 -10.79
CA ALA A 169 -9.62 -6.29 -10.58
C ALA A 169 -10.50 -5.28 -11.34
N ARG A 170 -10.87 -5.58 -12.60
CA ARG A 170 -11.78 -4.73 -13.39
C ARG A 170 -13.19 -4.69 -12.81
N ALA A 171 -13.69 -5.80 -12.28
CA ALA A 171 -14.98 -5.82 -11.60
C ALA A 171 -14.99 -4.88 -10.37
N ALA A 172 -13.90 -4.84 -9.61
CA ALA A 172 -13.79 -4.01 -8.41
C ALA A 172 -13.44 -2.53 -8.71
N PHE A 173 -12.54 -2.28 -9.67
CA PHE A 173 -11.92 -0.97 -9.89
C PHE A 173 -11.98 -0.48 -11.33
N GLY A 174 -12.68 -1.19 -12.23
CA GLY A 174 -12.76 -0.81 -13.64
C GLY A 174 -13.42 0.54 -13.88
N TRP A 175 -14.23 1.04 -12.95
CA TRP A 175 -14.84 2.37 -12.99
C TRP A 175 -13.84 3.52 -12.75
N LEU A 176 -12.61 3.22 -12.32
CA LEU A 176 -11.53 4.21 -12.13
C LEU A 176 -10.64 4.39 -13.38
N PHE A 177 -10.84 3.59 -14.43
CA PHE A 177 -10.02 3.56 -15.65
C PHE A 177 -10.89 3.71 -16.90
#